data_AF-A0A954Y0M5-F1
#
_entry.id   AF-A0A954Y0M5-F1
#
_cell.length_a   1.000
_cell.length_b   1.000
_cell.length_c   1.000
_cell.angle_alpha   90.00
_cell.angle_beta   90.00
_cell.angle_gamma   90.00
#
_symmetry.space_group_name_H-M   'P 1'
#
loop_
_entity.id
_entity.type
_entity.pdbx_description
1 polymer ?
#
loop_
_entity_poly.entity_id
_entity_poly.type
_entity_poly.pdbx_seq_one_letter_code
_entity_poly.pdbx_strand_id
1 'polypeptide(L)'
;MNAHAARETLERLLVEDGLALDRLTVPQGLAGMFAFYRNQRVEDCPADADADMLLYQWGVSRGDDGDVFELDMARQLILDGDSQDENIWQLSLAFRFAPTDALRAIQSGNKWCPRPKPQAVDYFERFVRESEAYRAVSDMEPMEVELDYFNAG
;
A
#
# COMPACT_ATOMS: atom_id res chain seq x y z
N MET A 1 6.12 16.22 -6.01
CA MET A 1 6.30 15.26 -7.13
C MET A 1 5.02 15.15 -7.93
N ASN A 2 5.10 14.76 -9.21
CA ASN A 2 3.94 14.44 -10.04
C ASN A 2 3.34 13.07 -9.68
N ALA A 3 2.03 12.90 -9.78
CA ALA A 3 1.35 11.65 -9.43
C ALA A 3 1.81 10.45 -10.28
N HIS A 4 2.00 10.63 -11.58
CA HIS A 4 2.45 9.57 -12.47
C HIS A 4 3.92 9.16 -12.25
N ALA A 5 4.68 9.96 -11.51
CA ALA A 5 6.03 9.61 -11.08
C ALA A 5 6.06 8.81 -9.76
N ALA A 6 4.90 8.45 -9.19
CA ALA A 6 4.81 7.83 -7.87
C ALA A 6 5.54 6.48 -7.79
N ARG A 7 5.36 5.63 -8.80
CA ARG A 7 6.04 4.32 -8.89
C ARG A 7 7.55 4.47 -8.93
N GLU A 8 8.05 5.20 -9.92
CA GLU A 8 9.50 5.43 -10.10
C GLU A 8 10.13 6.08 -8.86
N THR A 9 9.38 6.97 -8.19
CA THR A 9 9.85 7.62 -6.97
C THR A 9 9.97 6.63 -5.81
N LEU A 10 8.98 5.75 -5.59
CA LEU A 10 9.08 4.72 -4.55
C LEU A 10 10.19 3.71 -4.87
N GLU A 11 10.27 3.23 -6.11
CA GLU A 11 11.32 2.30 -6.54
C GLU A 11 12.72 2.88 -6.29
N ARG A 12 12.94 4.15 -6.64
CA ARG A 12 14.20 4.84 -6.36
C ARG A 12 14.51 4.90 -4.87
N LEU A 13 13.53 5.25 -4.03
CA LEU A 13 13.73 5.32 -2.58
C LEU A 13 14.08 3.96 -1.98
N LEU A 14 13.44 2.89 -2.43
CA LEU A 14 13.76 1.52 -2.00
C LEU A 14 15.21 1.14 -2.37
N VAL A 15 15.65 1.47 -3.59
CA VAL A 15 17.02 1.22 -4.03
C VAL A 15 18.05 2.05 -3.26
N GLU A 16 17.75 3.31 -2.95
CA GLU A 16 18.59 4.18 -2.12
C GLU A 16 18.79 3.61 -0.70
N ASP A 17 17.77 2.91 -0.18
CA ASP A 17 17.83 2.17 1.09
C ASP A 17 18.47 0.78 0.97
N GLY A 18 18.97 0.41 -0.22
CA GLY A 18 19.61 -0.88 -0.48
C GLY A 18 18.65 -2.07 -0.56
N LEU A 19 17.36 -1.80 -0.80
CA LEU A 19 16.30 -2.79 -0.92
C LEU A 19 16.03 -3.15 -2.38
N ALA A 20 15.65 -4.40 -2.63
CA ALA A 20 15.22 -4.89 -3.93
C ALA A 20 13.73 -5.26 -3.86
N LEU A 21 12.95 -4.78 -4.83
CA LEU A 21 11.49 -4.94 -4.85
C LEU A 21 11.06 -6.41 -4.73
N ASP A 22 11.68 -7.29 -5.51
CA ASP A 22 11.41 -8.74 -5.56
C ASP A 22 11.82 -9.50 -4.29
N ARG A 23 12.46 -8.83 -3.33
CA ARG A 23 12.94 -9.41 -2.06
C ARG A 23 12.47 -8.62 -0.85
N LEU A 24 11.51 -7.72 -1.01
CA LEU A 24 10.98 -6.98 0.12
C LEU A 24 10.27 -7.91 1.09
N THR A 25 10.60 -7.77 2.36
CA THR A 25 9.73 -8.24 3.43
C THR A 25 8.59 -7.24 3.66
N VAL A 26 7.47 -7.69 4.24
CA VAL A 26 6.35 -6.80 4.59
C VAL A 26 6.81 -5.63 5.47
N PRO A 27 7.61 -5.82 6.54
CA PRO A 27 8.10 -4.70 7.34
C PRO A 27 8.88 -3.66 6.54
N GLN A 28 9.72 -4.08 5.58
CA GLN A 28 10.51 -3.18 4.75
C GLN A 28 9.63 -2.39 3.78
N GLY A 29 8.74 -3.06 3.06
CA GLY A 29 7.87 -2.40 2.09
C GLY A 29 6.90 -1.42 2.74
N LEU A 30 6.25 -1.81 3.85
CA LEU A 30 5.35 -0.90 4.55
C LEU A 30 6.09 0.29 5.17
N ALA A 31 7.31 0.09 5.69
CA ALA A 31 8.15 1.20 6.16
C ALA A 31 8.49 2.17 5.00
N GLY A 32 8.82 1.64 3.81
CA GLY A 32 9.03 2.42 2.60
C GLY A 32 7.80 3.22 2.21
N MET A 33 6.61 2.60 2.20
CA MET A 33 5.34 3.28 1.90
C MET A 33 5.02 4.40 2.91
N PHE A 34 5.26 4.18 4.21
CA PHE A 34 5.08 5.23 5.22
C PHE A 34 6.07 6.38 5.04
N ALA A 35 7.34 6.09 4.79
CA ALA A 35 8.35 7.11 4.54
C ALA A 35 8.02 7.92 3.29
N PHE A 36 7.61 7.24 2.21
CA PHE A 36 7.15 7.84 0.97
C PHE A 36 5.94 8.76 1.20
N TYR A 37 4.91 8.29 1.92
CA TYR A 37 3.72 9.09 2.22
C TYR A 37 4.04 10.30 3.11
N ARG A 38 4.95 10.16 4.09
CA ARG A 38 5.37 11.25 4.95
C ARG A 38 6.14 12.34 4.20
N ASN A 39 7.05 11.93 3.30
CA ASN A 39 8.08 12.82 2.77
C ASN A 39 7.83 13.28 1.32
N GLN A 40 7.08 12.51 0.53
CA GLN A 40 6.81 12.85 -0.87
C GLN A 40 5.39 13.37 -1.03
N ARG A 41 5.25 14.70 -1.13
CA ARG A 41 3.97 15.34 -1.46
C ARG A 41 3.70 15.24 -2.96
N VAL A 42 2.46 14.93 -3.30
CA VAL A 42 1.98 14.93 -4.68
C VAL A 42 1.41 16.32 -4.96
N GLU A 43 1.98 17.02 -5.93
CA GLU A 43 1.63 18.42 -6.21
C GLU A 43 0.33 18.55 -7.01
N ASP A 44 -0.02 17.49 -7.75
CA ASP A 44 -1.21 17.44 -8.61
C ASP A 44 -2.47 16.97 -7.85
N CYS A 45 -2.36 16.73 -6.54
CA CYS A 45 -3.50 16.41 -5.68
C CYS A 45 -3.99 17.68 -4.95
N PRO A 46 -5.31 17.94 -4.94
CA PRO A 46 -5.88 19.04 -4.16
C PRO A 46 -5.57 18.90 -2.67
N ALA A 47 -5.09 19.98 -2.05
CA ALA A 47 -4.66 19.96 -0.66
C ALA A 47 -5.81 19.87 0.37
N ASP A 48 -7.02 20.20 -0.03
CA ASP A 48 -8.22 20.28 0.83
C ASP A 48 -9.23 19.14 0.62
N ALA A 49 -9.12 18.41 -0.48
CA ALA A 49 -9.85 17.17 -0.71
C ALA A 49 -9.10 16.00 -0.05
N ASP A 50 -9.82 14.94 0.35
CA ASP A 50 -9.21 13.67 0.78
C ASP A 50 -8.66 12.93 -0.45
N ALA A 51 -7.76 13.60 -1.18
CA ALA A 51 -7.25 13.23 -2.49
C ALA A 51 -5.92 12.45 -2.42
N ASP A 52 -5.21 12.51 -1.30
CA ASP A 52 -3.94 11.82 -1.09
C ASP A 52 -4.02 10.95 0.18
N MET A 53 -4.37 9.68 0.00
CA MET A 53 -4.73 8.76 1.08
C MET A 53 -3.89 7.50 1.05
N LEU A 54 -3.65 6.89 2.21
CA LEU A 54 -3.20 5.50 2.27
C LEU A 54 -4.37 4.56 2.54
N LEU A 55 -4.34 3.40 1.89
CA LEU A 55 -5.20 2.26 2.12
C LEU A 55 -4.32 1.08 2.53
N TYR A 56 -4.63 0.46 3.66
CA TYR A 56 -4.07 -0.84 4.06
C TYR A 56 -5.19 -1.87 3.97
N GLN A 57 -4.98 -2.96 3.24
CA GLN A 57 -5.99 -3.99 3.02
C GLN A 57 -5.38 -5.39 3.04
N TRP A 58 -6.21 -6.36 3.40
CA TRP A 58 -5.78 -7.75 3.48
C TRP A 58 -6.95 -8.71 3.30
N GLY A 59 -6.63 -9.93 2.89
CA GLY A 59 -7.60 -11.00 2.82
C GLY A 59 -7.14 -12.16 1.96
N VAL A 60 -7.96 -13.21 1.93
CA VAL A 60 -7.78 -14.31 0.98
C VAL A 60 -8.58 -14.01 -0.28
N SER A 61 -7.90 -13.91 -1.42
CA SER A 61 -8.53 -13.94 -2.73
C SER A 61 -8.68 -15.39 -3.17
N ARG A 62 -9.82 -15.73 -3.79
CA ARG A 62 -10.06 -17.04 -4.38
C ARG A 62 -9.94 -16.91 -5.89
N GLY A 63 -8.94 -17.56 -6.48
CA GLY A 63 -8.73 -17.61 -7.93
C GLY A 63 -8.82 -19.03 -8.48
N ASP A 64 -8.83 -19.14 -9.80
CA ASP A 64 -8.85 -20.43 -10.50
C ASP A 64 -7.55 -21.24 -10.27
N ASP A 65 -6.43 -20.56 -10.04
CA ASP A 65 -5.11 -21.15 -9.75
C ASP A 65 -4.89 -21.44 -8.25
N GLY A 66 -5.92 -21.24 -7.42
CA GLY A 66 -5.90 -21.45 -5.98
C GLY A 66 -6.13 -20.17 -5.18
N ASP A 67 -6.36 -20.36 -3.88
CA ASP A 67 -6.47 -19.27 -2.92
C ASP A 67 -5.09 -18.60 -2.72
N VAL A 68 -5.07 -17.30 -2.48
CA VAL A 68 -3.87 -16.55 -2.09
C VAL A 68 -4.23 -15.60 -0.96
N PHE A 69 -3.38 -15.53 0.07
CA PHE A 69 -3.49 -14.45 1.05
C PHE A 69 -2.70 -13.25 0.56
N GLU A 70 -3.35 -12.10 0.45
CA GLU A 70 -2.74 -10.85 0.05
C GLU A 70 -2.78 -9.84 1.20
N LEU A 71 -1.67 -9.13 1.39
CA LEU A 71 -1.59 -7.93 2.18
C LEU A 71 -1.09 -6.81 1.26
N ASP A 72 -1.86 -5.74 1.14
CA ASP A 72 -1.55 -4.62 0.27
C ASP A 72 -1.56 -3.30 1.05
N MET A 73 -0.64 -2.41 0.67
CA MET A 73 -0.70 -1.01 1.02
C MET A 73 -0.71 -0.19 -0.25
N ALA A 74 -1.81 0.52 -0.49
CA ALA A 74 -1.95 1.43 -1.61
C ALA A 74 -1.89 2.89 -1.16
N ARG A 75 -1.35 3.75 -2.01
CA ARG A 75 -1.55 5.21 -1.94
C ARG A 75 -2.50 5.61 -3.06
N GLN A 76 -3.68 6.08 -2.69
CA GLN A 76 -4.67 6.60 -3.62
C GLN A 76 -4.47 8.09 -3.83
N LEU A 77 -4.42 8.49 -5.09
CA LEU A 77 -4.22 9.85 -5.58
C LEU A 77 -5.41 10.23 -6.47
N ILE A 78 -6.24 11.16 -6.00
CA ILE A 78 -7.33 11.75 -6.77
C ILE A 78 -6.79 13.04 -7.37
N LEU A 79 -6.69 13.10 -8.69
CA LEU A 79 -6.15 14.27 -9.40
C LEU A 79 -7.28 15.24 -9.76
N ASP A 80 -6.95 16.52 -9.84
CA ASP A 80 -7.89 17.53 -10.36
C ASP A 80 -8.23 17.25 -11.83
N GLY A 81 -9.52 17.22 -12.15
CA GLY A 81 -10.02 17.07 -13.52
C GLY A 81 -11.54 17.26 -13.64
N ASP A 82 -12.02 17.41 -14.88
CA ASP A 82 -13.43 17.73 -15.20
C ASP A 82 -14.42 16.60 -14.84
N SER A 83 -13.93 15.36 -14.65
CA SER A 83 -14.67 14.19 -14.17
C SER A 83 -13.97 13.61 -12.93
N GLN A 84 -14.61 13.72 -11.76
CA GLN A 84 -14.03 13.32 -10.46
C GLN A 84 -13.84 11.80 -10.32
N ASP A 85 -14.55 11.00 -11.11
CA ASP A 85 -14.53 9.53 -11.02
C ASP A 85 -13.45 8.88 -11.91
N GLU A 86 -12.93 9.56 -12.94
CA GLU A 86 -11.97 8.98 -13.92
C GLU A 86 -10.50 9.28 -13.59
N ASN A 87 -10.24 10.07 -12.54
CA ASN A 87 -8.91 10.56 -12.15
C ASN A 87 -8.43 9.98 -10.81
N ILE A 88 -8.86 8.77 -10.48
CA ILE A 88 -8.41 8.05 -9.27
C ILE A 88 -7.27 7.13 -9.66
N TRP A 89 -6.07 7.45 -9.22
CA TRP A 89 -4.88 6.62 -9.44
C TRP A 89 -4.45 5.94 -8.14
N GLN A 90 -3.92 4.73 -8.24
CA GLN A 90 -3.41 3.99 -7.09
C GLN A 90 -2.00 3.51 -7.35
N LEU A 91 -1.09 3.79 -6.41
CA LEU A 91 0.19 3.09 -6.27
C LEU A 91 -0.01 1.97 -5.25
N SER A 92 0.01 0.72 -5.70
CA SER A 92 -0.26 -0.49 -4.91
C SER A 92 1.02 -1.26 -4.65
N LEU A 93 1.28 -1.66 -3.40
CA LEU A 93 2.39 -2.54 -3.02
C LEU A 93 1.83 -3.78 -2.32
N ALA A 94 1.68 -4.84 -3.10
CA ALA A 94 1.06 -6.09 -2.69
C ALA A 94 2.09 -7.17 -2.34
N PHE A 95 1.82 -7.89 -1.25
CA PHE A 95 2.57 -9.05 -0.79
C PHE A 95 1.66 -10.27 -0.80
N ARG A 96 2.07 -11.34 -1.49
CA ARG A 96 1.28 -12.56 -1.62
C ARG A 96 1.91 -13.75 -0.92
N PHE A 97 1.07 -14.53 -0.27
CA PHE A 97 1.47 -15.67 0.55
C PHE A 97 0.60 -16.89 0.25
N ALA A 98 1.20 -18.07 0.41
CA ALA A 98 0.46 -19.32 0.40
C ALA A 98 -0.62 -19.29 1.50
N PRO A 99 -1.89 -19.60 1.19
CA PRO A 99 -2.99 -19.51 2.15
C PRO A 99 -2.91 -20.68 3.15
N THR A 100 -2.16 -20.52 4.23
CA THR A 100 -2.20 -21.48 5.35
C THR A 100 -3.56 -21.42 6.05
N ASP A 101 -3.91 -22.44 6.83
CA ASP A 101 -5.16 -22.42 7.60
C ASP A 101 -5.22 -21.26 8.59
N ALA A 102 -4.06 -20.85 9.12
CA ALA A 102 -3.95 -19.66 9.97
C ALA A 102 -4.29 -18.39 9.17
N LEU A 103 -3.75 -18.22 7.97
CA LEU A 103 -4.04 -17.05 7.13
C LEU A 103 -5.49 -17.05 6.62
N ARG A 104 -6.09 -18.22 6.36
CA ARG A 104 -7.51 -18.34 5.99
C ARG A 104 -8.47 -17.98 7.12
N ALA A 105 -8.04 -18.13 8.37
CA ALA A 105 -8.86 -17.77 9.53
C ALA A 105 -8.92 -16.26 9.78
N ILE A 106 -7.99 -15.49 9.21
CA ILE A 106 -7.97 -14.03 9.32
C ILE A 106 -9.11 -13.46 8.49
N GLN A 107 -10.01 -12.71 9.15
CA GLN A 107 -11.08 -12.01 8.45
C GLN A 107 -10.50 -10.91 7.55
N SER A 108 -10.88 -10.90 6.27
CA SER A 108 -10.51 -9.84 5.33
C SER A 108 -10.96 -8.46 5.84
N GLY A 109 -10.18 -7.44 5.52
CA GLY A 109 -10.46 -6.10 5.97
C GLY A 109 -9.61 -5.05 5.30
N ASN A 110 -9.92 -3.79 5.61
CA ASN A 110 -9.12 -2.66 5.19
C ASN A 110 -9.19 -1.52 6.20
N LYS A 111 -8.26 -0.57 6.08
CA LYS A 111 -8.21 0.65 6.86
C LYS A 111 -7.62 1.78 6.03
N TRP A 112 -8.28 2.93 6.07
CA TRP A 112 -7.84 4.17 5.42
C TRP A 112 -7.09 5.10 6.38
N CYS A 113 -6.07 5.77 5.85
CA CYS A 113 -5.47 6.99 6.39
C CYS A 113 -5.80 8.14 5.43
N PRO A 114 -6.80 8.98 5.73
CA PRO A 114 -7.35 9.92 4.76
C PRO A 114 -6.46 11.13 4.50
N ARG A 115 -5.44 11.40 5.33
CA ARG A 115 -4.61 12.60 5.20
C ARG A 115 -3.17 12.38 5.69
N PRO A 116 -2.18 13.03 5.04
CA PRO A 116 -0.76 12.95 5.42
C PRO A 116 -0.43 13.88 6.61
N LYS A 117 -1.27 13.90 7.65
CA LYS A 117 -0.98 14.62 8.90
C LYS A 117 -0.10 13.72 9.79
N PRO A 118 1.02 14.20 10.36
CA PRO A 118 1.95 13.36 11.12
C PRO A 118 1.27 12.45 12.16
N GLN A 119 0.40 13.02 13.01
CA GLN A 119 -0.32 12.24 14.03
C GLN A 119 -1.27 11.18 13.45
N ALA A 120 -1.89 11.45 12.29
CA ALA A 120 -2.77 10.50 11.62
C ALA A 120 -1.96 9.34 11.03
N VAL A 121 -0.80 9.63 10.44
CA VAL A 121 0.12 8.61 9.92
C VAL A 121 0.68 7.77 11.05
N ASP A 122 1.10 8.37 12.17
CA ASP A 122 1.63 7.63 13.32
C ASP A 122 0.57 6.70 13.95
N TYR A 123 -0.66 7.19 14.09
CA TYR A 123 -1.79 6.37 14.54
C TYR A 123 -2.05 5.19 13.58
N PHE A 124 -2.03 5.46 12.28
CA PHE A 124 -2.28 4.47 11.25
C PHE A 124 -1.17 3.43 11.17
N GLU A 125 0.10 3.83 11.22
CA GLU A 125 1.24 2.91 11.27
C GLU A 125 1.16 1.99 12.49
N ARG A 126 0.81 2.53 13.66
CA ARG A 126 0.58 1.71 14.85
C ARG A 126 -0.55 0.70 14.63
N PHE A 127 -1.69 1.13 14.09
CA PHE A 127 -2.80 0.22 13.78
C PHE A 127 -2.35 -0.91 12.85
N VAL A 128 -1.61 -0.59 11.78
CA VAL A 128 -1.10 -1.58 10.83
C VAL A 128 -0.22 -2.61 11.55
N ARG A 129 0.75 -2.15 12.35
CA ARG A 129 1.67 -3.05 13.08
C ARG A 129 0.97 -3.90 14.14
N GLU A 130 -0.11 -3.40 14.73
CA GLU A 130 -0.91 -4.12 15.72
C GLU A 130 -1.98 -5.02 15.09
N SER A 131 -2.23 -4.92 13.78
CA SER A 131 -3.22 -5.74 13.09
C SER A 131 -2.84 -7.23 13.12
N GLU A 132 -3.86 -8.10 13.10
CA GLU A 132 -3.65 -9.55 13.01
C GLU A 132 -2.97 -9.92 11.68
N ALA A 133 -3.41 -9.30 10.57
CA ALA A 133 -2.86 -9.53 9.25
C ALA A 133 -1.36 -9.23 9.15
N TYR A 134 -0.91 -8.05 9.60
CA TYR A 134 0.51 -7.71 9.60
C TYR A 134 1.34 -8.69 10.44
N ARG A 135 0.89 -8.98 11.67
CA ARG A 135 1.63 -9.87 12.59
C ARG A 135 1.71 -11.31 12.06
N ALA A 136 0.72 -11.74 11.29
CA ALA A 136 0.72 -13.08 10.72
C ALA A 136 1.78 -13.27 9.63
N VAL A 137 2.13 -12.20 8.89
CA VAL A 137 3.04 -12.29 7.73
C VAL A 137 4.35 -11.51 7.87
N SER A 138 4.56 -10.76 8.96
CA SER A 138 5.73 -9.87 9.10
C SER A 138 7.08 -10.61 9.08
N ASP A 139 7.10 -11.86 9.53
CA ASP A 139 8.28 -12.72 9.58
C ASP A 139 8.27 -13.78 8.46
N MET A 140 7.28 -13.73 7.56
CA MET A 140 7.18 -14.63 6.42
C MET A 140 7.88 -14.05 5.20
N GLU A 141 8.45 -14.93 4.38
CA GLU A 141 8.90 -14.57 3.04
C GLU A 141 7.70 -14.57 2.08
N PRO A 142 7.40 -13.46 1.40
CA PRO A 142 6.34 -13.43 0.39
C PRO A 142 6.73 -14.30 -0.80
N MET A 143 5.75 -14.97 -1.39
CA MET A 143 5.94 -15.69 -2.67
C MET A 143 6.10 -14.72 -3.82
N GLU A 144 5.46 -13.55 -3.72
CA GLU A 144 5.48 -12.50 -4.71
C GLU A 144 5.32 -11.14 -4.04
N VAL A 145 6.07 -10.17 -4.55
CA VAL A 145 5.92 -8.75 -4.23
C VAL A 145 5.66 -8.02 -5.52
N GLU A 146 4.56 -7.29 -5.58
CA GLU A 146 4.15 -6.54 -6.76
C GLU A 146 3.99 -5.06 -6.39
N LEU A 147 4.64 -4.20 -7.18
CA LEU A 147 4.42 -2.77 -7.15
C LEU A 147 3.78 -2.35 -8.46
N ASP A 148 2.62 -1.74 -8.39
CA ASP A 148 1.90 -1.29 -9.57
C ASP A 148 1.35 0.13 -9.42
N TYR A 149 1.19 0.82 -10.55
CA TYR A 149 0.55 2.13 -10.62
C TYR A 149 -0.45 2.17 -11.77
N PHE A 150 -1.73 2.24 -11.41
CA PHE A 150 -2.82 2.08 -12.36
C PHE A 150 -3.95 3.09 -12.10
N ASN A 151 -4.79 3.28 -13.12
CA ASN A 151 -6.04 4.04 -12.97
C ASN A 151 -7.09 3.10 -12.35
N ALA A 152 -7.60 3.50 -11.18
CA ALA A 152 -8.58 2.78 -10.37
C ALA A 152 -10.02 3.34 -10.54
N GLY A 153 -10.21 4.30 -11.46
CA GLY A 153 -11.49 4.84 -11.93
C GLY A 153 -11.94 4.23 -13.24
#